data_AF-D4F7N8-F1
#
_entry.id   AF-D4F7N8-F1
#
_cell.length_a   1.000
_cell.length_b   1.000
_cell.length_c   1.000
_cell.angle_alpha   90.00
_cell.angle_beta   90.00
_cell.angle_gamma   90.00
#
_symmetry.space_group_name_H-M   'P 1'
#
loop_
_entity.id
_entity.type
_entity.pdbx_description
1 polymer ?
#
loop_
_entity_poly.entity_id
_entity_poly.type
_entity_poly.pdbx_seq_one_letter_code
_entity_poly.pdbx_strand_id
1 'polypeptide(L)'
;MRQVTLYRYSLPVEAGVALRNQRLKSREGLLVRLSEAGREGWGEIAPLPEFSRETLPEAQQAATDWLAAWQAGESPAESALPSVAFGLSCALAELDGTLPQAANYRSATLCNGDPDALFHALQSIPGEKVAKVKVGLYEAVRDGMIVNLLLEALPDLRLRLDANRSW
;
A
#
# COMPACT_ATOMS: atom_id res chain seq x y z
N MET A 1 -18.84 1.06 26.11
CA MET A 1 -18.82 -0.35 25.65
C MET A 1 -18.01 -0.38 24.36
N ARG A 2 -17.06 -1.31 24.26
CA ARG A 2 -16.26 -1.50 23.04
C ARG A 2 -17.06 -2.27 22.01
N GLN A 3 -17.05 -1.79 20.78
CA GLN A 3 -17.67 -2.44 19.62
C GLN A 3 -16.64 -2.62 18.53
N VAL A 4 -16.71 -3.76 17.86
CA VAL A 4 -15.81 -4.12 16.78
C VAL A 4 -16.62 -4.54 15.56
N THR A 5 -16.11 -4.25 14.37
CA THR A 5 -16.61 -4.86 13.14
C THR A 5 -15.44 -5.20 12.24
N LEU A 6 -15.45 -6.41 11.69
CA LEU A 6 -14.47 -6.90 10.73
C LEU A 6 -15.17 -7.19 9.41
N TYR A 7 -14.84 -6.41 8.39
CA TYR A 7 -15.34 -6.58 7.03
C TYR A 7 -14.31 -7.33 6.21
N ARG A 8 -14.76 -8.16 5.27
CA ARG A 8 -13.92 -8.75 4.23
C ARG A 8 -14.31 -8.17 2.88
N TYR A 9 -13.32 -7.84 2.07
CA TYR A 9 -13.53 -7.29 0.73
C TYR A 9 -12.70 -8.02 -0.32
N SER A 10 -13.14 -7.89 -1.58
CA SER A 10 -12.38 -8.27 -2.76
C SER A 10 -12.62 -7.22 -3.84
N LEU A 11 -11.57 -6.53 -4.26
CA LEU A 11 -11.61 -5.48 -5.27
C LEU A 11 -10.97 -5.99 -6.57
N PRO A 12 -11.66 -5.94 -7.72
CA PRO A 12 -11.05 -6.32 -8.99
C PRO A 12 -9.89 -5.37 -9.32
N VAL A 13 -8.80 -5.93 -9.84
CA VAL A 13 -7.63 -5.15 -10.28
C VAL A 13 -7.65 -5.03 -11.80
N GLU A 14 -7.14 -3.93 -12.33
CA GLU A 14 -6.98 -3.75 -13.78
C GLU A 14 -6.20 -4.90 -14.42
N ALA A 15 -6.57 -5.23 -15.67
CA ALA A 15 -5.94 -6.31 -16.40
C ALA A 15 -4.43 -6.03 -16.61
N GLY A 16 -3.61 -7.04 -16.34
CA GLY A 16 -2.17 -6.96 -16.58
C GLY A 16 -1.32 -6.57 -15.37
N VAL A 17 -1.92 -6.28 -14.21
CA VAL A 17 -1.16 -6.07 -12.98
C VAL A 17 -0.49 -7.38 -12.54
N ALA A 18 0.84 -7.34 -12.47
CA ALA A 18 1.67 -8.45 -12.05
C ALA A 18 2.45 -8.08 -10.77
N LEU A 19 2.46 -8.99 -9.81
CA LEU A 19 3.29 -8.95 -8.62
C LEU A 19 4.32 -10.07 -8.73
N ARG A 20 5.59 -9.72 -8.93
CA ARG A 20 6.66 -10.68 -9.25
C ARG A 20 6.23 -11.63 -10.38
N ASN A 21 6.00 -12.90 -10.05
CA ASN A 21 5.69 -13.96 -11.00
C ASN A 21 4.18 -14.28 -11.07
N GLN A 22 3.32 -13.54 -10.37
CA GLN A 22 1.88 -13.79 -10.30
C GLN A 22 1.07 -12.63 -10.89
N ARG A 23 0.07 -12.95 -11.71
CA ARG A 23 -0.96 -11.99 -12.12
C ARG A 23 -1.98 -11.82 -11.00
N LEU A 24 -2.16 -10.59 -10.53
CA LEU A 24 -3.14 -10.26 -9.51
C LEU A 24 -4.48 -9.96 -10.19
N LYS A 25 -5.51 -10.78 -9.90
CA LYS A 25 -6.87 -10.55 -10.44
C LYS A 25 -7.70 -9.65 -9.54
N SER A 26 -7.53 -9.81 -8.23
CA SER A 26 -8.26 -9.09 -7.21
C SER A 26 -7.35 -8.75 -6.05
N ARG A 27 -7.55 -7.59 -5.46
CA ARG A 27 -6.97 -7.19 -4.20
C ARG A 27 -7.95 -7.55 -3.09
N GLU A 28 -7.55 -8.49 -2.24
CA GLU A 28 -8.36 -8.94 -1.12
C GLU A 28 -7.75 -8.46 0.20
N GLY A 29 -8.63 -8.22 1.17
CA GLY A 29 -8.24 -7.74 2.48
C GLY A 29 -9.43 -7.63 3.43
N LEU A 30 -9.16 -7.07 4.60
CA LEU A 30 -10.12 -6.82 5.65
C LEU A 30 -10.12 -5.34 6.02
N LEU A 31 -11.28 -4.83 6.43
CA LEU A 31 -11.39 -3.55 7.12
C LEU A 31 -11.81 -3.81 8.55
N VAL A 32 -11.11 -3.21 9.49
CA VAL A 32 -11.45 -3.24 10.91
C VAL A 32 -12.00 -1.88 11.32
N ARG A 33 -13.09 -1.91 12.09
CA ARG A 33 -13.69 -0.75 12.74
C ARG A 33 -13.72 -0.99 14.24
N LEU A 34 -13.09 -0.11 15.00
CA LEU A 34 -13.18 -0.07 16.46
C LEU A 34 -14.08 1.10 16.87
N SER A 35 -14.90 0.92 17.90
CA SER A 35 -15.69 2.00 18.46
C SER A 35 -15.75 1.93 19.98
N GLU A 36 -15.49 3.05 20.65
CA GLU A 36 -15.51 3.16 22.10
C GLU A 36 -15.87 4.60 22.52
N ALA A 37 -16.86 4.73 23.42
CA ALA A 37 -17.27 6.02 23.99
C ALA A 37 -17.61 7.09 22.94
N GLY A 38 -18.25 6.69 21.83
CA GLY A 38 -18.63 7.58 20.73
C GLY A 38 -17.48 7.96 19.78
N ARG A 39 -16.27 7.45 20.03
CA ARG A 39 -15.13 7.54 19.11
C ARG A 39 -15.08 6.30 18.22
N GLU A 40 -14.44 6.46 17.08
CA GLU A 40 -14.30 5.43 16.07
C GLU A 40 -12.90 5.49 15.45
N GLY A 41 -12.37 4.33 15.06
CA GLY A 41 -11.14 4.25 14.29
C GLY A 41 -11.13 3.07 13.34
N TRP A 42 -10.50 3.26 12.19
CA TRP A 42 -10.43 2.31 11.09
C TRP A 42 -9.01 1.86 10.79
N GLY A 43 -8.93 0.64 10.28
CA GLY A 43 -7.68 0.06 9.81
C GLY A 43 -7.91 -0.92 8.67
N GLU A 44 -6.87 -1.09 7.86
CA GLU A 44 -6.86 -2.07 6.78
C GLU A 44 -5.87 -3.20 7.09
N ILE A 45 -6.34 -4.44 6.97
CA ILE A 45 -5.52 -5.64 7.10
C ILE A 45 -5.55 -6.37 5.77
N ALA A 46 -4.52 -6.16 4.97
CA ALA A 46 -4.47 -6.68 3.61
C ALA A 46 -3.05 -7.22 3.33
N PRO A 47 -2.72 -8.47 3.73
CA PRO A 47 -1.45 -9.06 3.36
C PRO A 47 -1.30 -9.10 1.83
N LEU A 48 -0.08 -8.87 1.34
CA LEU A 48 0.20 -8.80 -0.10
C LEU A 48 0.78 -10.15 -0.56
N PRO A 49 0.11 -10.88 -1.47
CA PRO A 49 0.63 -12.14 -2.00
C PRO A 49 2.06 -12.01 -2.52
N GLU A 50 2.90 -13.03 -2.33
CA GLU A 50 4.35 -13.06 -2.67
C GLU A 50 5.28 -12.14 -1.86
N PHE A 51 4.73 -11.26 -1.00
CA PHE A 51 5.50 -10.33 -0.17
C PHE A 51 5.29 -10.57 1.32
N SER A 52 4.04 -10.55 1.76
CA SER A 52 3.65 -10.96 3.10
C SER A 52 3.94 -12.45 3.29
N ARG A 53 4.34 -12.82 4.51
CA ARG A 53 4.52 -14.24 4.87
C ARG A 53 3.17 -14.86 5.20
N GLU A 54 2.32 -14.09 5.87
CA GLU A 54 0.97 -14.46 6.23
C GLU A 54 0.02 -14.36 5.05
N THR A 55 -0.95 -15.27 5.04
CA THR A 55 -2.07 -15.31 4.11
C THR A 55 -3.26 -14.53 4.66
N LEU A 56 -4.21 -14.19 3.80
CA LEU A 56 -5.44 -13.52 4.23
C LEU A 56 -6.24 -14.33 5.28
N PRO A 57 -6.40 -15.66 5.18
CA PRO A 57 -7.04 -16.45 6.23
C PRO A 57 -6.31 -16.40 7.57
N GLU A 58 -4.97 -16.47 7.58
CA GLU A 58 -4.18 -16.36 8.82
C GLU A 58 -4.32 -14.97 9.45
N ALA A 59 -4.26 -13.91 8.63
CA ALA A 59 -4.49 -12.54 9.08
C ALA A 59 -5.91 -12.34 9.64
N GLN A 60 -6.93 -12.94 9.00
CA GLN A 60 -8.31 -12.88 9.46
C GLN A 60 -8.49 -13.56 10.82
N GLN A 61 -7.88 -14.74 11.01
CA GLN A 61 -7.95 -15.45 12.28
C GLN A 61 -7.28 -14.63 13.40
N ALA A 62 -6.05 -14.17 13.18
CA ALA A 62 -5.33 -13.37 14.17
C ALA A 62 -6.05 -12.05 14.50
N ALA A 63 -6.63 -11.38 13.50
CA ALA A 63 -7.43 -10.18 13.73
C ALA A 63 -8.70 -10.48 14.54
N THR A 64 -9.38 -11.60 14.27
CA THR A 64 -10.58 -12.00 15.02
C THR A 64 -10.27 -12.25 16.49
N ASP A 65 -9.18 -12.98 16.77
CA ASP A 65 -8.75 -13.29 18.14
C ASP A 65 -8.37 -12.01 18.90
N TRP A 66 -7.62 -11.11 18.27
CA TRP A 66 -7.24 -9.82 18.85
C TRP A 66 -8.48 -8.96 19.14
N LEU A 67 -9.42 -8.89 18.19
CA LEU A 67 -10.65 -8.11 18.32
C LEU A 67 -11.56 -8.62 19.42
N ALA A 68 -11.66 -9.95 19.59
CA ALA A 68 -12.44 -10.55 20.67
C ALA A 68 -11.90 -10.16 22.05
N ALA A 69 -10.57 -10.24 22.24
CA ALA A 69 -9.93 -9.82 23.48
C ALA A 69 -10.08 -8.31 23.73
N TRP A 70 -9.89 -7.47 22.70
CA TRP A 70 -10.10 -6.03 22.83
C TRP A 70 -11.55 -5.69 23.19
N GLN A 71 -12.53 -6.35 22.56
CA GLN A 71 -13.96 -6.18 22.85
C GLN A 71 -14.32 -6.59 24.28
N ALA A 72 -13.66 -7.62 24.83
CA ALA A 72 -13.80 -8.04 26.21
C ALA A 72 -13.21 -7.04 27.24
N GLY A 73 -12.58 -5.96 26.77
CA GLY A 73 -11.98 -4.93 27.62
C GLY A 73 -10.49 -5.14 27.89
N GLU A 74 -9.87 -6.16 27.29
CA GLU A 74 -8.43 -6.40 27.42
C GLU A 74 -7.62 -5.38 26.61
N SER A 75 -6.31 -5.36 26.83
CA SER A 75 -5.36 -4.60 26.00
C SER A 75 -4.40 -5.60 25.36
N PRO A 76 -4.81 -6.27 24.26
CA PRO A 76 -4.02 -7.34 23.69
C PRO A 76 -2.71 -6.78 23.11
N ALA A 77 -1.65 -7.56 23.20
CA ALA A 77 -0.37 -7.19 22.61
C ALA A 77 -0.47 -7.03 21.08
N GLU A 78 0.50 -6.34 20.50
CA GLU A 78 0.62 -6.22 19.04
C GLU A 78 0.73 -7.60 18.38
N SER A 79 0.04 -7.79 17.25
CA SER A 79 0.10 -9.04 16.50
C SER A 79 1.49 -9.25 15.91
N ALA A 80 1.97 -10.49 15.91
CA ALA A 80 3.21 -10.84 15.21
C ALA A 80 3.05 -10.82 13.67
N LEU A 81 1.82 -10.79 13.16
CA LEU A 81 1.54 -10.71 11.72
C LEU A 81 1.53 -9.26 11.25
N PRO A 82 2.45 -8.83 10.35
CA PRO A 82 2.62 -7.41 10.03
C PRO A 82 1.38 -6.71 9.49
N SER A 83 0.60 -7.36 8.62
CA SER A 83 -0.64 -6.76 8.09
C SER A 83 -1.68 -6.54 9.19
N VAL A 84 -1.75 -7.45 10.16
CA VAL A 84 -2.68 -7.38 11.29
C VAL A 84 -2.24 -6.29 12.27
N ALA A 85 -0.96 -6.25 12.62
CA ALA A 85 -0.37 -5.21 13.46
C ALA A 85 -0.59 -3.81 12.88
N PHE A 86 -0.33 -3.63 11.58
CA PHE A 86 -0.54 -2.38 10.89
C PHE A 86 -2.02 -1.93 10.93
N GLY A 87 -2.95 -2.79 10.51
CA GLY A 87 -4.36 -2.42 10.51
C GLY A 87 -4.91 -2.09 11.90
N LEU A 88 -4.59 -2.90 12.92
CA LEU A 88 -5.09 -2.67 14.27
C LEU A 88 -4.46 -1.44 14.92
N SER A 89 -3.17 -1.20 14.71
CA SER A 89 -2.50 0.00 15.24
C SER A 89 -3.04 1.29 14.61
N CYS A 90 -3.35 1.30 13.31
CA CYS A 90 -4.06 2.42 12.67
C CYS A 90 -5.46 2.64 13.27
N ALA A 91 -6.24 1.56 13.46
CA ALA A 91 -7.57 1.67 14.04
C ALA A 91 -7.54 2.21 15.47
N LEU A 92 -6.57 1.79 16.28
CA LEU A 92 -6.33 2.35 17.61
C LEU A 92 -5.88 3.81 17.54
N ALA A 93 -4.96 4.14 16.63
CA ALA A 93 -4.45 5.50 16.49
C ALA A 93 -5.54 6.49 16.06
N GLU A 94 -6.46 6.08 15.18
CA GLU A 94 -7.65 6.87 14.84
C GLU A 94 -8.62 6.99 16.02
N LEU A 95 -8.91 5.88 16.72
CA LEU A 95 -9.79 5.86 17.89
C LEU A 95 -9.29 6.80 19.00
N ASP A 96 -7.98 6.84 19.19
CA ASP A 96 -7.30 7.68 20.19
C ASP A 96 -6.99 9.10 19.69
N GLY A 97 -7.30 9.40 18.43
CA GLY A 97 -7.04 10.72 17.83
C GLY A 97 -5.55 11.06 17.73
N THR A 98 -4.68 10.05 17.70
CA THR A 98 -3.22 10.22 17.58
C THR A 98 -2.74 10.18 16.13
N LEU A 99 -3.54 9.64 15.21
CA LEU A 99 -3.30 9.75 13.77
C LEU A 99 -3.79 11.12 13.25
N PRO A 100 -2.89 11.99 12.70
CA PRO A 100 -3.29 13.29 12.20
C PRO A 100 -4.24 13.21 11.00
N GLN A 101 -5.27 14.05 10.99
CA GLN A 101 -6.24 14.14 9.89
C GLN A 101 -5.67 14.86 8.64
N ALA A 102 -4.76 15.81 8.84
CA ALA A 102 -4.18 16.56 7.75
C ALA A 102 -3.14 15.72 7.00
N ALA A 103 -3.36 15.51 5.71
CA ALA A 103 -2.45 14.79 4.85
C ALA A 103 -2.27 15.48 3.49
N ASN A 104 -1.12 15.23 2.86
CA ASN A 104 -0.89 15.59 1.47
C ASN A 104 -0.95 14.30 0.63
N TYR A 105 -2.08 14.07 -0.04
CA TYR A 105 -2.34 12.86 -0.83
C TYR A 105 -1.63 12.83 -2.20
N ARG A 106 -0.45 13.45 -2.28
CA ARG A 106 0.41 13.39 -3.48
C ARG A 106 1.28 12.14 -3.43
N SER A 107 1.39 11.45 -4.56
CA SER A 107 2.31 10.33 -4.76
C SER A 107 3.33 10.69 -5.85
N ALA A 108 4.50 10.04 -5.81
CA ALA A 108 5.41 10.10 -6.95
C ALA A 108 4.80 9.32 -8.12
N THR A 109 4.72 9.94 -9.29
CA THR A 109 4.13 9.32 -10.49
C THR A 109 4.89 8.04 -10.84
N LEU A 110 4.19 6.90 -10.87
CA LEU A 110 4.78 5.64 -11.33
C LEU A 110 4.83 5.67 -12.86
N CYS A 111 6.03 5.53 -13.42
CA CYS A 111 6.26 5.49 -14.84
C CYS A 111 5.97 4.09 -15.38
N ASN A 112 4.86 3.95 -16.11
CA ASN A 112 4.49 2.74 -16.81
C ASN A 112 3.76 3.08 -18.13
N GLY A 113 3.66 2.11 -19.02
CA GLY A 113 2.86 2.24 -20.24
C GLY A 113 3.52 3.06 -21.35
N ASP A 114 2.70 3.85 -22.03
CA ASP A 114 3.05 4.59 -23.25
C ASP A 114 4.01 5.77 -22.97
N PRO A 115 5.13 5.89 -23.71
CA PRO A 115 6.11 6.97 -23.51
C PRO A 115 5.55 8.38 -23.68
N ASP A 116 4.68 8.63 -24.67
CA ASP A 116 4.15 9.98 -24.94
C ASP A 116 3.20 10.42 -23.82
N ALA A 117 2.30 9.52 -23.41
CA ALA A 117 1.45 9.74 -22.24
C ALA A 117 2.27 9.97 -20.97
N LEU A 118 3.37 9.24 -20.79
CA LEU A 118 4.28 9.41 -19.67
C LEU A 118 4.93 10.81 -19.69
N PHE A 119 5.44 11.27 -20.83
CA PHE A 119 6.04 12.60 -20.93
C PHE A 119 5.04 13.71 -20.57
N HIS A 120 3.82 13.64 -21.08
CA HIS A 120 2.77 14.59 -20.72
C HIS A 120 2.44 14.55 -19.22
N ALA A 121 2.36 13.35 -18.63
CA ALA A 121 2.11 13.19 -17.20
C ALA A 121 3.24 13.81 -16.37
N LEU A 122 4.50 13.60 -16.75
CA LEU A 122 5.67 14.12 -16.03
C LEU A 122 5.80 15.65 -16.15
N GLN A 123 5.53 16.22 -17.33
CA GLN A 123 5.57 17.67 -17.54
C GLN A 123 4.51 18.41 -16.73
N SER A 124 3.36 17.78 -16.48
CA SER A 124 2.24 18.38 -15.74
C SER A 124 2.39 18.30 -14.21
N ILE A 125 3.46 17.69 -13.68
CA ILE A 125 3.71 17.62 -12.23
C ILE A 125 3.97 19.04 -11.69
N PRO A 126 3.14 19.55 -10.75
CA PRO A 126 3.34 20.87 -10.18
C PRO A 126 4.47 20.86 -9.15
N GLY A 127 5.34 21.87 -9.21
CA GLY A 127 6.45 22.02 -8.26
C GLY A 127 7.58 21.03 -8.52
N GLU A 128 8.03 20.32 -7.49
CA GLU A 128 9.13 19.36 -7.62
C GLU A 128 8.70 18.12 -8.42
N LYS A 129 9.32 17.93 -9.59
CA LYS A 129 9.02 16.79 -10.47
C LYS A 129 9.72 15.53 -9.97
N VAL A 130 8.97 14.69 -9.26
CA VAL A 130 9.47 13.39 -8.77
C VAL A 130 8.64 12.27 -9.34
N ALA A 131 9.30 11.31 -9.99
CA ALA A 131 8.67 10.12 -10.54
C ALA A 131 9.42 8.85 -10.15
N LYS A 132 8.76 7.69 -10.30
CA LYS A 132 9.32 6.37 -9.98
C LYS A 132 9.28 5.47 -11.20
N VAL A 133 10.43 4.90 -11.58
CA VAL A 133 10.56 3.94 -12.68
C VAL A 133 10.89 2.55 -12.10
N LYS A 134 10.18 1.53 -12.57
CA LYS A 134 10.58 0.13 -12.35
C LYS A 134 11.66 -0.23 -13.37
N VAL A 135 12.81 -0.68 -12.88
CA VAL A 135 13.91 -1.21 -13.69
C VAL A 135 14.11 -2.68 -13.34
N GLY A 136 14.95 -3.39 -14.08
CA GLY A 136 15.10 -4.85 -13.93
C GLY A 136 13.98 -5.66 -14.58
N LEU A 137 13.05 -5.00 -15.28
CA LEU A 137 12.03 -5.64 -16.10
C LEU A 137 12.53 -5.94 -17.52
N TYR A 138 13.48 -5.15 -17.99
CA TYR A 138 14.16 -5.33 -19.26
C TYR A 138 15.67 -5.53 -19.05
N GLU A 139 16.41 -5.69 -20.14
CA GLU A 139 17.87 -5.70 -20.08
C GLU A 139 18.39 -4.36 -19.55
N ALA A 140 19.46 -4.40 -18.75
CA ALA A 140 20.01 -3.22 -18.07
C ALA A 140 20.34 -2.07 -19.02
N VAL A 141 20.79 -2.38 -20.25
CA VAL A 141 21.05 -1.38 -21.30
C VAL A 141 19.77 -0.62 -21.66
N ARG A 142 18.65 -1.34 -21.86
CA ARG A 142 17.37 -0.73 -22.22
C ARG A 142 16.82 0.12 -21.08
N ASP A 143 16.89 -0.37 -19.84
CA ASP A 143 16.46 0.41 -18.67
C ASP A 143 17.30 1.69 -18.52
N GLY A 144 18.63 1.58 -18.72
CA GLY A 144 19.54 2.72 -18.70
C GLY A 144 19.21 3.76 -19.77
N MET A 145 18.92 3.32 -21.00
CA MET A 145 18.51 4.21 -22.10
C MET A 145 17.22 4.96 -21.77
N ILE A 146 16.21 4.28 -21.21
CA ILE A 146 14.93 4.90 -20.83
C ILE A 146 15.15 5.95 -19.73
N VAL A 147 15.92 5.61 -18.70
CA VAL A 147 16.24 6.54 -17.61
C VAL A 147 16.98 7.76 -18.13
N ASN A 148 17.98 7.57 -19.00
CA ASN A 148 18.74 8.67 -19.57
C ASN A 148 17.86 9.59 -20.43
N LEU A 149 17.02 9.01 -21.29
CA LEU A 149 16.07 9.77 -22.12
C LEU A 149 15.14 10.65 -21.28
N LEU A 150 14.59 10.12 -20.18
CA LEU A 150 13.69 10.87 -19.30
C LEU A 150 14.39 12.06 -18.63
N LEU A 151 15.64 11.86 -18.18
CA LEU A 151 16.43 12.91 -17.52
C LEU A 151 16.91 13.98 -18.49
N GLU A 152 17.25 13.61 -19.72
CA GLU A 152 17.62 14.56 -20.78
C GLU A 152 16.44 15.42 -21.22
N ALA A 153 15.27 14.80 -21.40
CA ALA A 153 14.07 15.49 -21.86
C ALA A 153 13.45 16.40 -20.78
N LEU A 154 13.64 16.09 -19.50
CA LEU A 154 13.11 16.85 -18.37
C LEU A 154 14.23 17.16 -17.37
N PRO A 155 15.00 18.25 -17.57
CA PRO A 155 16.19 18.55 -16.76
C PRO A 155 15.94 18.75 -15.25
N ASP A 156 14.69 19.05 -14.86
CA ASP A 156 14.29 19.24 -13.47
C ASP A 156 13.61 18.00 -12.84
N LEU A 157 13.54 16.88 -13.57
CA LEU A 157 13.01 15.61 -13.10
C LEU A 157 13.98 14.89 -12.16
N ARG A 158 13.45 14.37 -11.06
CA ARG A 158 14.15 13.44 -10.17
C ARG A 158 13.50 12.07 -10.22
N LEU A 159 14.31 11.04 -10.48
CA LEU A 159 13.83 9.67 -10.61
C LEU A 159 14.17 8.83 -9.37
N ARG A 160 13.17 8.10 -8.89
CA ARG A 160 13.32 6.98 -7.95
C ARG A 160 13.34 5.69 -8.77
N LEU A 161 14.42 4.95 -8.71
CA LEU A 161 14.54 3.67 -9.43
C LEU A 161 14.28 2.50 -8.48
N ASP A 162 13.65 1.45 -8.98
CA ASP A 162 13.37 0.24 -8.20
C ASP A 162 13.56 -1.00 -9.05
N ALA A 163 14.66 -1.71 -8.76
CA ALA A 163 15.08 -2.92 -9.44
C ALA A 163 14.54 -4.20 -8.79
N ASN A 164 13.95 -4.12 -7.58
CA ASN A 164 13.51 -5.29 -6.81
C ASN A 164 14.52 -6.46 -6.75
N ARG A 165 15.83 -6.18 -6.63
CA ARG A 165 16.93 -7.17 -6.63
C ARG A 165 17.07 -7.98 -7.93
N SER A 166 16.79 -7.37 -9.09
CA SER A 166 16.88 -8.04 -10.40
C SER A 166 18.31 -8.29 -10.91
N TRP A 167 19.30 -7.55 -10.39
CA TRP A 167 20.72 -7.61 -10.78
C TRP A 167 21.58 -7.78 -9.54
#